data_AF-A0A412N8E9-F1
#
_entry.id   AF-A0A412N8E9-F1
#
_cell.length_a   1.000
_cell.length_b   1.000
_cell.length_c   1.000
_cell.angle_alpha   90.00
_cell.angle_beta   90.00
_cell.angle_gamma   90.00
#
_symmetry.space_group_name_H-M   'P 1'
#
loop_
_entity.id
_entity.type
_entity.pdbx_description
1 polymer ?
#
loop_
_entity_poly.entity_id
_entity_poly.type
_entity_poly.pdbx_seq_one_letter_code
_entity_poly.pdbx_strand_id
1 'polypeptide(L)'
;MKLKHIALIGSLFPILFSLVLFFGVLISADSDDENSNFSSGITGMNLSAEVLKHQPMVEKYAREYGISEYVNVLLAIIQVESGGMAEDVMQSSESLGLPPNSLDTESSIKQGCKYFASLLSSCKNQGIDDLNVAIQSYNYGGGYVGYVAGKGKK
;
A
#
# COMPACT_ATOMS: atom_id res chain seq x y z
N MET A 1 -6.42 45.54 -59.62
CA MET A 1 -7.04 44.66 -58.59
C MET A 1 -6.05 43.93 -57.68
N LYS A 2 -4.75 43.75 -58.04
CA LYS A 2 -3.80 42.94 -57.25
C LYS A 2 -3.31 43.54 -55.91
N LEU A 3 -3.24 44.87 -55.77
CA LEU A 3 -2.78 45.51 -54.52
C LEU A 3 -3.77 45.38 -53.35
N LYS A 4 -5.09 45.39 -53.62
CA LYS A 4 -6.13 45.30 -52.59
C LYS A 4 -6.13 43.92 -51.90
N HIS A 5 -5.78 42.86 -52.64
CA HIS A 5 -5.72 41.50 -52.10
C HIS A 5 -4.48 41.27 -51.21
N ILE A 6 -3.34 41.88 -51.55
CA ILE A 6 -2.11 41.79 -50.73
C ILE A 6 -2.31 42.50 -49.38
N ALA A 7 -2.99 43.64 -49.36
CA ALA A 7 -3.34 44.34 -48.11
C ALA A 7 -4.32 43.54 -47.23
N LEU A 8 -5.30 42.87 -47.84
CA LEU A 8 -6.28 42.01 -47.14
C LEU A 8 -5.64 40.74 -46.58
N ILE A 9 -4.71 40.11 -47.30
CA ILE A 9 -3.99 38.92 -46.84
C ILE A 9 -2.97 39.29 -45.75
N GLY A 10 -2.32 40.45 -45.89
CA GLY A 10 -1.37 40.99 -44.92
C GLY A 10 -2.01 41.35 -43.57
N SER A 11 -3.27 41.79 -43.54
CA SER A 11 -4.00 42.02 -42.29
C SER A 11 -4.60 40.74 -41.69
N LEU A 12 -4.85 39.70 -42.49
CA LEU A 12 -5.45 38.45 -42.03
C LEU A 12 -4.45 37.55 -41.29
N PHE A 13 -3.19 37.57 -41.72
CA PHE A 13 -2.11 36.79 -41.09
C PHE A 13 -1.87 37.10 -39.60
N PRO A 14 -1.71 38.37 -39.16
CA PRO A 14 -1.51 38.67 -37.75
C PRO A 14 -2.75 38.37 -36.88
N ILE A 15 -3.95 38.49 -37.44
CA ILE A 15 -5.20 38.14 -36.74
C ILE A 15 -5.27 36.62 -36.52
N LEU A 16 -4.97 35.84 -37.55
CA LEU A 16 -4.93 34.37 -37.44
C LEU A 16 -3.83 33.92 -36.47
N PHE A 17 -2.65 34.53 -36.54
CA PHE A 17 -1.53 34.24 -35.65
C PHE A 17 -1.86 34.58 -34.19
N SER A 18 -2.52 35.71 -33.94
CA SER A 18 -2.99 36.10 -32.60
C SER A 18 -4.05 35.14 -32.05
N LEU A 19 -4.93 34.61 -32.91
CA LEU A 19 -5.93 33.60 -32.52
C LEU A 19 -5.26 32.29 -32.11
N VAL A 20 -4.26 31.83 -32.87
CA VAL A 20 -3.51 30.60 -32.55
C VAL A 20 -2.76 30.76 -31.21
N LEU A 21 -2.13 31.92 -30.98
CA LEU A 21 -1.46 32.19 -29.69
C LEU A 21 -2.45 32.24 -28.52
N PHE A 22 -3.63 32.84 -28.71
CA PHE A 22 -4.67 32.92 -27.69
C PHE A 22 -5.17 31.52 -27.30
N PHE A 23 -5.44 30.64 -28.27
CA PHE A 23 -5.80 29.24 -28.00
C PHE A 23 -4.64 28.43 -27.40
N GLY A 24 -3.40 28.68 -27.79
CA GLY A 24 -2.23 28.05 -27.17
C GLY A 24 -2.09 28.37 -25.68
N VAL A 25 -2.37 29.61 -25.28
CA VAL A 25 -2.37 30.03 -23.86
C VAL A 25 -3.56 29.42 -23.10
N LEU A 26 -4.75 29.35 -23.71
CA LEU A 26 -5.92 28.71 -23.08
C LEU A 26 -5.71 27.19 -22.87
N ILE A 27 -5.08 26.49 -23.81
CA ILE A 27 -4.75 25.07 -23.68
C ILE A 27 -3.68 24.85 -22.60
N SER A 28 -2.69 25.75 -22.51
CA SER A 28 -1.62 25.64 -21.51
C SER A 28 -2.08 26.00 -20.08
N ALA A 29 -3.13 26.82 -19.94
CA ALA A 29 -3.64 27.25 -18.63
C ALA A 29 -4.58 26.23 -17.95
N ASP A 30 -5.01 25.19 -18.68
CA ASP A 30 -5.82 24.07 -18.16
C ASP A 30 -4.95 22.85 -17.80
N SER A 31 -3.62 22.97 -17.92
CA SER A 31 -2.67 21.87 -17.68
C SER A 31 -2.03 21.89 -16.29
N ASP A 32 -2.37 22.87 -15.44
CA ASP A 32 -1.83 23.00 -14.07
C ASP A 32 -2.82 22.53 -12.98
N ASP A 33 -3.84 21.74 -13.34
CA ASP A 33 -4.40 20.77 -12.40
C ASP A 33 -3.57 19.48 -12.52
N GLU A 34 -2.34 19.55 -12.00
CA GLU A 34 -1.66 18.37 -11.47
C GLU A 34 -2.43 17.91 -10.23
N ASN A 35 -3.63 17.37 -10.46
CA ASN A 35 -4.11 16.27 -9.68
C ASN A 35 -3.13 15.14 -9.99
N SER A 36 -2.03 15.11 -9.23
CA SER A 36 -1.11 14.00 -9.14
C SER A 36 -1.93 12.80 -8.66
N ASN A 37 -2.66 12.19 -9.59
CA ASN A 37 -2.99 10.79 -9.54
C ASN A 37 -1.64 10.11 -9.54
N PHE A 38 -1.10 9.98 -8.33
CA PHE A 38 -0.12 8.98 -7.99
C PHE A 38 -0.81 7.67 -8.35
N SER A 39 -0.71 7.29 -9.63
CA SER A 39 -0.67 5.91 -10.04
C SER A 39 0.56 5.37 -9.33
N SER A 40 0.42 5.13 -8.03
CA SER A 40 1.20 4.14 -7.34
C SER A 40 1.02 2.94 -8.23
N GLY A 41 2.07 2.60 -8.98
CA GLY A 41 2.11 1.36 -9.72
C GLY A 41 2.07 0.25 -8.68
N ILE A 42 0.89 -0.03 -8.13
CA ILE A 42 0.61 -1.23 -7.37
C ILE A 42 0.67 -2.33 -8.41
N THR A 43 1.90 -2.71 -8.75
CA THR A 43 2.19 -3.93 -9.46
C THR A 43 1.91 -5.01 -8.42
N GLY A 44 0.66 -5.47 -8.37
CA GLY A 44 0.30 -6.60 -7.53
C GLY A 44 1.21 -7.77 -7.89
N MET A 45 1.97 -8.26 -6.91
CA MET A 45 2.80 -9.44 -7.06
C MET A 45 2.04 -10.66 -6.52
N ASN A 46 2.18 -11.80 -7.18
CA ASN A 46 1.67 -13.06 -6.65
C ASN A 46 2.56 -13.56 -5.52
N LEU A 47 1.96 -14.30 -4.57
CA LEU A 47 2.71 -15.02 -3.54
C LEU A 47 3.54 -16.13 -4.18
N SER A 48 4.78 -16.29 -3.71
CA SER A 48 5.66 -17.37 -4.16
C SER A 48 5.16 -18.75 -3.68
N ALA A 49 5.54 -19.80 -4.40
CA ALA A 49 5.25 -21.18 -4.00
C ALA A 49 5.82 -21.53 -2.61
N GLU A 50 6.96 -20.93 -2.26
CA GLU A 50 7.64 -21.08 -0.97
C GLU A 50 6.82 -20.51 0.19
N VAL A 51 6.00 -19.49 -0.07
CA VAL A 51 5.03 -18.98 0.91
C VAL A 51 3.78 -19.84 0.94
N LEU A 52 3.25 -20.19 -0.23
CA LEU A 52 1.98 -20.92 -0.36
C LEU A 52 2.04 -22.32 0.29
N LYS A 53 3.21 -22.96 0.36
CA LYS A 53 3.36 -24.25 1.06
C LYS A 53 2.99 -24.18 2.56
N HIS A 54 3.07 -22.99 3.17
CA HIS A 54 2.75 -22.76 4.58
C HIS A 54 1.26 -22.52 4.82
N GLN A 55 0.46 -22.31 3.77
CA GLN A 55 -0.97 -21.97 3.89
C GLN A 55 -1.78 -22.90 4.80
N PRO A 56 -1.66 -24.25 4.73
CA PRO A 56 -2.43 -25.12 5.62
C PRO A 56 -2.14 -24.88 7.11
N MET A 57 -0.89 -24.55 7.44
CA MET A 57 -0.48 -24.26 8.82
C MET A 57 -0.91 -22.87 9.25
N VAL A 58 -0.85 -21.88 8.35
CA VAL A 58 -1.40 -20.54 8.59
C VAL A 58 -2.90 -20.63 8.85
N GLU A 59 -3.66 -21.38 8.05
CA GLU A 59 -5.10 -21.59 8.24
C GLU A 59 -5.43 -22.25 9.59
N LYS A 60 -4.62 -23.24 10.01
CA LYS A 60 -4.76 -23.89 11.33
C LYS A 60 -4.68 -22.87 12.47
N TYR A 61 -3.64 -22.05 12.50
CA TYR A 61 -3.43 -21.09 13.60
C TYR A 61 -4.29 -19.83 13.47
N ALA A 62 -4.58 -19.38 12.25
CA ALA A 62 -5.54 -18.30 12.03
C ALA A 62 -6.93 -18.68 12.56
N ARG A 63 -7.33 -19.95 12.42
CA ARG A 63 -8.55 -20.47 13.04
C ARG A 63 -8.45 -20.54 14.57
N GLU A 64 -7.33 -21.00 15.11
CA GLU A 64 -7.08 -21.04 16.55
C GLU A 64 -7.25 -19.67 17.22
N TYR A 65 -6.77 -18.60 16.57
CA TYR A 65 -6.84 -17.23 17.09
C TYR A 65 -8.04 -16.40 16.57
N GLY A 66 -8.96 -17.01 15.82
CA GLY A 66 -10.19 -16.36 15.36
C GLY A 66 -9.97 -15.25 14.32
N ILE A 67 -8.96 -15.39 13.46
CA ILE A 67 -8.54 -14.43 12.42
C ILE A 67 -8.48 -15.09 11.03
N SER A 68 -9.37 -16.05 10.76
CA SER A 68 -9.35 -16.86 9.53
C SER A 68 -9.60 -16.05 8.26
N GLU A 69 -10.31 -14.94 8.37
CA GLU A 69 -10.55 -14.00 7.27
C GLU A 69 -9.28 -13.25 6.82
N TYR A 70 -8.21 -13.30 7.61
CA TYR A 70 -6.94 -12.61 7.35
C TYR A 70 -5.82 -13.54 6.89
N VAL A 71 -6.12 -14.79 6.50
CA VAL A 71 -5.10 -15.76 6.02
C VAL A 71 -4.29 -15.20 4.85
N ASN A 72 -4.93 -14.50 3.92
CA ASN A 72 -4.24 -13.83 2.81
C ASN A 72 -3.23 -12.77 3.28
N VAL A 73 -3.57 -11.99 4.31
CA VAL A 73 -2.68 -10.98 4.92
C VAL A 73 -1.52 -11.66 5.63
N LEU A 74 -1.77 -12.73 6.38
CA LEU A 74 -0.74 -13.50 7.07
C LEU A 74 0.27 -14.11 6.08
N LEU A 75 -0.20 -14.64 4.95
CA LEU A 75 0.69 -15.13 3.89
C LEU A 75 1.48 -13.99 3.23
N ALA A 76 0.86 -12.82 3.03
CA ALA A 76 1.57 -11.65 2.54
C ALA A 76 2.65 -11.17 3.53
N ILE A 77 2.38 -11.23 4.84
CA ILE A 77 3.38 -10.97 5.87
C ILE A 77 4.55 -11.96 5.74
N ILE A 78 4.30 -13.27 5.64
CA ILE A 78 5.37 -14.27 5.41
C ILE A 78 6.18 -13.94 4.15
N GLN A 79 5.51 -13.53 3.07
CA GLN A 79 6.18 -13.16 1.81
C GLN A 79 7.13 -11.97 1.99
N VAL A 80 6.75 -10.98 2.78
CA VAL A 80 7.56 -9.78 3.05
C VAL A 80 8.67 -10.07 4.05
N GLU A 81 8.39 -10.80 5.12
CA GLU A 81 9.34 -11.06 6.21
C GLU A 81 10.47 -12.01 5.82
N SER A 82 10.16 -13.08 5.07
CA SER A 82 11.15 -14.12 4.76
C SER A 82 11.06 -14.69 3.35
N GLY A 83 10.02 -14.33 2.59
CA GLY A 83 9.69 -15.02 1.35
C GLY A 83 9.34 -16.51 1.55
N GLY A 84 9.04 -16.94 2.78
CA GLY A 84 8.74 -18.34 3.11
C GLY A 84 9.96 -19.27 3.21
N MET A 85 11.18 -18.70 3.19
CA MET A 85 12.44 -19.44 3.10
C MET A 85 13.20 -19.58 4.42
N ALA A 86 13.00 -18.64 5.35
CA ALA A 86 13.62 -18.72 6.69
C ALA A 86 12.91 -19.76 7.55
N GLU A 87 13.57 -20.23 8.62
CA GLU A 87 12.93 -21.13 9.59
C GLU A 87 11.88 -20.37 10.41
N ASP A 88 12.24 -19.17 10.91
CA ASP A 88 11.29 -18.19 11.46
C ASP A 88 10.60 -17.43 10.31
N VAL A 89 9.70 -18.12 9.61
CA VAL A 89 9.03 -17.64 8.38
C VAL A 89 8.24 -16.33 8.54
N MET A 90 7.74 -16.05 9.74
CA MET A 90 7.00 -14.82 10.07
C MET A 90 7.85 -13.76 10.78
N GLN A 91 9.16 -13.99 10.96
CA GLN A 91 10.08 -13.18 11.78
C GLN A 91 9.44 -12.76 13.10
N SER A 92 8.85 -13.73 13.80
CA SER A 92 8.01 -13.46 14.97
C SER A 92 8.73 -13.68 16.29
N SER A 93 10.00 -14.10 16.27
CA SER A 93 10.83 -14.27 17.48
C SER A 93 10.89 -13.00 18.33
N GLU A 94 11.12 -11.84 17.71
CA GLU A 94 11.24 -10.56 18.43
C GLU A 94 9.94 -10.14 19.12
N SER A 95 8.77 -10.57 18.61
CA SER A 95 7.48 -10.33 19.27
C SER A 95 7.34 -11.05 20.62
N LEU A 96 8.19 -12.06 20.87
CA LEU A 96 8.33 -12.75 22.16
C LEU A 96 9.51 -12.25 23.00
N GLY A 97 10.27 -11.25 22.51
CA GLY A 97 11.51 -10.81 23.13
C GLY A 97 12.66 -11.82 22.99
N LEU A 98 12.56 -12.75 22.03
CA LEU A 98 13.65 -13.67 21.69
C LEU A 98 14.63 -13.00 20.71
N PRO A 99 15.88 -13.49 20.62
CA PRO A 99 16.77 -13.12 19.53
C PRO A 99 16.16 -13.40 18.15
N PRO A 100 16.53 -12.66 17.08
CA PRO A 100 16.04 -12.93 15.74
C PRO A 100 16.29 -14.36 15.29
N ASN A 101 15.34 -14.95 14.54
CA ASN A 101 15.44 -16.33 14.01
C ASN A 101 15.60 -17.43 15.08
N SER A 102 14.93 -17.29 16.23
CA SER A 102 14.98 -18.28 17.31
C SER A 102 13.88 -19.34 17.24
N LEU A 103 12.80 -19.09 16.50
CA LEU A 103 11.65 -19.97 16.40
C LEU A 103 11.76 -20.91 15.19
N ASP A 104 11.33 -22.16 15.38
CA ASP A 104 11.04 -23.06 14.27
C ASP A 104 9.82 -22.58 13.46
N THR A 105 9.58 -23.16 12.29
CA THR A 105 8.51 -22.73 11.38
C THR A 105 7.11 -22.83 11.98
N GLU A 106 6.78 -23.89 12.71
CA GLU A 106 5.45 -24.05 13.30
C GLU A 106 5.24 -23.05 14.44
N SER A 107 6.24 -22.88 15.29
CA SER A 107 6.27 -21.90 16.38
C SER A 107 6.22 -20.47 15.86
N SER A 108 6.90 -20.19 14.75
CA SER A 108 6.89 -18.89 14.06
C SER A 108 5.50 -18.55 13.54
N ILE A 109 4.84 -19.45 12.80
CA ILE A 109 3.49 -19.20 12.28
C ILE A 109 2.50 -19.05 13.44
N LYS A 110 2.59 -19.93 14.45
CA LYS A 110 1.73 -19.85 15.63
C LYS A 110 1.86 -18.51 16.33
N GLN A 111 3.09 -18.07 16.58
CA GLN A 111 3.36 -16.81 17.26
C GLN A 111 2.97 -15.61 16.41
N GLY A 112 3.29 -15.60 15.11
CA GLY A 112 2.90 -14.53 14.18
C GLY A 112 1.38 -14.36 14.10
N CYS A 113 0.62 -15.46 13.98
CA CYS A 113 -0.84 -15.41 14.02
C CYS A 113 -1.38 -14.86 15.36
N LYS A 114 -0.84 -15.34 16.48
CA LYS A 114 -1.21 -14.84 17.82
C LYS A 114 -0.92 -13.35 17.98
N TYR A 115 0.24 -12.91 17.51
CA TYR A 115 0.67 -11.52 17.60
C TYR A 115 -0.23 -10.63 16.76
N PHE A 116 -0.48 -10.98 15.50
CA PHE A 116 -1.38 -10.24 14.62
C PHE A 116 -2.81 -10.15 15.18
N ALA A 117 -3.35 -11.24 15.75
CA ALA A 117 -4.65 -11.22 16.43
C ALA A 117 -4.68 -10.22 17.61
N SER A 118 -3.58 -10.12 18.36
CA SER A 118 -3.47 -9.16 19.46
C SER A 118 -3.46 -7.70 18.98
N LEU A 119 -2.84 -7.43 17.82
CA LEU A 119 -2.81 -6.11 17.20
C LEU A 119 -4.19 -5.72 16.66
N LEU A 120 -4.90 -6.64 16.00
CA LEU A 120 -6.28 -6.43 15.57
C LEU A 120 -7.20 -6.12 16.76
N SER A 121 -7.06 -6.87 17.85
CA SER A 121 -7.81 -6.63 19.08
C SER A 121 -7.49 -5.27 19.69
N SER A 122 -6.22 -4.86 19.69
CA SER A 122 -5.79 -3.54 20.13
C SER A 122 -6.39 -2.42 19.28
N CYS A 123 -6.40 -2.58 17.95
CA CYS A 123 -7.03 -1.63 17.02
C CYS A 123 -8.53 -1.47 17.34
N LYS A 124 -9.24 -2.60 17.46
CA LYS A 124 -10.67 -2.62 17.79
C LYS A 124 -10.96 -1.93 19.12
N ASN A 125 -10.16 -2.20 20.16
CA ASN A 125 -10.33 -1.59 21.47
C ASN A 125 -10.12 -0.07 21.45
N GLN A 126 -9.36 0.45 20.49
CA GLN A 126 -9.13 1.88 20.30
C GLN A 126 -10.08 2.51 19.25
N GLY A 127 -11.00 1.71 18.71
CA GLY A 127 -11.96 2.10 17.68
C GLY A 127 -11.30 2.44 16.35
N ILE A 128 -10.22 1.74 16.00
CA ILE A 128 -9.53 1.80 14.71
C ILE A 128 -10.05 0.62 13.88
N ASP A 129 -10.70 0.93 12.76
CA ASP A 129 -11.21 -0.06 11.80
C ASP A 129 -10.25 -0.27 10.60
N ASP A 130 -9.17 0.51 10.52
CA ASP A 130 -8.20 0.41 9.42
C ASP A 130 -7.21 -0.74 9.64
N LEU A 131 -7.35 -1.78 8.81
CA LEU A 131 -6.47 -2.95 8.79
C LEU A 131 -4.99 -2.59 8.58
N ASN A 132 -4.69 -1.52 7.85
CA ASN A 132 -3.31 -1.08 7.59
C ASN A 132 -2.59 -0.71 8.89
N VAL A 133 -3.32 -0.25 9.91
CA VAL A 133 -2.74 0.05 11.23
C VAL A 133 -2.26 -1.24 11.89
N ALA A 134 -3.02 -2.34 11.80
CA ALA A 134 -2.59 -3.63 12.34
C ALA A 134 -1.40 -4.20 11.56
N ILE A 135 -1.41 -4.08 10.22
CA ILE A 135 -0.30 -4.52 9.35
C ILE A 135 0.97 -3.74 9.70
N GLN A 136 0.91 -2.42 9.76
CA GLN A 136 2.07 -1.58 10.10
C GLN A 136 2.55 -1.85 11.54
N SER A 137 1.63 -2.10 12.47
CA SER A 137 1.96 -2.46 13.85
C SER A 137 2.60 -3.83 13.98
N TYR A 138 2.50 -4.71 12.98
CA TYR A 138 3.23 -5.97 12.98
C TYR A 138 4.74 -5.71 12.93
N ASN A 139 5.16 -4.72 12.13
CA ASN A 139 6.56 -4.30 12.02
C ASN A 139 6.98 -3.30 13.11
N TYR A 140 6.15 -2.30 13.43
CA TYR A 140 6.49 -1.24 14.39
C TYR A 140 6.18 -1.58 15.85
N GLY A 141 5.43 -2.65 16.07
CA GLY A 141 4.89 -3.03 17.36
C GLY A 141 3.61 -2.28 17.73
N GLY A 142 2.94 -2.78 18.78
CA GLY A 142 1.62 -2.30 19.23
C GLY A 142 1.56 -0.82 19.68
N GLY A 143 2.71 -0.18 19.92
CA GLY A 143 2.78 1.25 20.20
C GLY A 143 2.26 2.11 19.06
N TYR A 144 2.37 1.64 17.81
CA TYR A 144 1.85 2.34 16.64
C TYR A 144 0.32 2.47 16.67
N VAL A 145 -0.39 1.46 17.16
CA VAL A 145 -1.85 1.51 17.34
C VAL A 145 -2.23 2.67 18.26
N GLY A 146 -1.53 2.83 19.39
CA GLY A 146 -1.77 3.93 20.34
C GLY A 146 -1.47 5.30 19.74
N TYR A 147 -0.43 5.40 18.92
CA TYR A 147 -0.09 6.62 18.19
C TYR A 147 -1.22 7.04 17.23
N VAL A 148 -1.75 6.10 16.43
CA VAL A 148 -2.80 6.37 15.43
C VAL A 148 -4.16 6.66 16.10
N ALA A 149 -4.45 6.04 17.24
CA ALA A 149 -5.70 6.25 17.98
C ALA A 149 -5.93 7.73 18.33
N GLY A 150 -4.87 8.46 18.65
CA GLY A 150 -4.91 9.90 18.96
C GLY A 150 -4.80 10.82 17.73
N LYS A 151 -4.65 10.29 16.52
CA LYS A 151 -4.30 11.06 15.31
C LYS A 151 -5.23 10.83 14.12
N GLY A 152 -6.50 10.53 14.38
CA GLY A 152 -7.52 10.36 13.33
C GLY A 152 -7.89 8.91 13.04
N LYS A 153 -7.28 7.96 13.76
CA LYS A 153 -7.64 6.52 13.73
C LYS A 153 -7.44 5.84 12.37
N LYS A 154 -6.59 6.41 11.51
CA LYS A 154 -6.19 5.91 10.20
C LYS A 154 -4.74 6.31 9.96
#